data_AF-G4NKD6-F1
#
_entry.id   AF-G4NKD6-F1
#
_cell.length_a   1.000
_cell.length_b   1.000
_cell.length_c   1.000
_cell.angle_alpha   90.00
_cell.angle_beta   90.00
_cell.angle_gamma   90.00
#
_symmetry.space_group_name_H-M   'P 1'
#
loop_
_entity.id
_entity.type
_entity.pdbx_description
1 polymer ?
#
loop_
_entity_poly.entity_id
_entity_poly.type
_entity_poly.pdbx_seq_one_letter_code
_entity_poly.pdbx_strand_id
1 'polypeptide(L)'
;MSSSATSSAAVQPITPPLDPALVADFQNHLAKSRNIVAIIGAGLSASSGLATFRGPGGLWQNQDVFVLASPAGFVNDPGLVWQFYSYRREEALKAQPNKAHRALAELARKVPGFTMLTQNVDNLSPRAGHPADQLLELHGNLFDLKCWNESGCGYTEKGNTTVPLTPALDTALIRGPKDGVLDDSTRPRANPIMLAGLERKNREILGDNYVASEPTVNDVAPLGTTQGKGVPLGDTLQSKIDRKDLPQCPKCKSELLRPGIVWFGESLPEDTVDKADALFQDEADPIDLCLVIGTSAKVWPAAGYVDEARDKGARVAVVNLYEDDGSKNVIPGRDWSFIGDAAEVIPLILKPVIGEV
;
A
#
# COMPACT_ATOMS: atom_id res chain seq x y z
N MET A 1 -24.90 -42.16 -3.25
CA MET A 1 -24.00 -41.52 -4.24
C MET A 1 -23.43 -40.28 -3.57
N SER A 2 -22.13 -40.30 -3.29
CA SER A 2 -21.41 -39.23 -2.57
C SER A 2 -21.06 -38.13 -3.56
N SER A 3 -21.55 -36.90 -3.36
CA SER A 3 -21.11 -35.74 -4.14
C SER A 3 -19.91 -35.09 -3.44
N SER A 4 -18.72 -35.34 -3.96
CA SER A 4 -17.50 -34.64 -3.55
C SER A 4 -17.58 -33.18 -4.00
N ALA A 5 -17.71 -32.27 -3.04
CA ALA A 5 -17.48 -30.85 -3.27
C ALA A 5 -15.97 -30.64 -3.47
N THR A 6 -15.56 -30.34 -4.70
CA THR A 6 -14.19 -29.88 -4.99
C THR A 6 -14.04 -28.46 -4.47
N SER A 7 -13.43 -28.34 -3.29
CA SER A 7 -12.87 -27.09 -2.77
C SER A 7 -11.89 -26.51 -3.80
N SER A 8 -12.17 -25.29 -4.27
CA SER A 8 -11.21 -24.46 -5.00
C SER A 8 -10.10 -24.07 -4.03
N ALA A 9 -9.03 -24.88 -3.98
CA ALA A 9 -7.81 -24.51 -3.29
C ALA A 9 -7.18 -23.34 -4.02
N ALA A 10 -7.05 -22.19 -3.33
CA ALA A 10 -6.26 -21.08 -3.81
C ALA A 10 -4.85 -21.59 -4.13
N VAL A 11 -4.45 -21.46 -5.40
CA VAL A 11 -3.10 -21.80 -5.86
C VAL A 11 -2.17 -20.77 -5.21
N GLN A 12 -1.52 -21.17 -4.12
CA GLN A 12 -0.41 -20.42 -3.52
C GLN A 12 0.67 -20.29 -4.60
N PRO A 13 1.13 -19.08 -4.96
CA PRO A 13 2.23 -18.93 -5.90
C PRO A 13 3.45 -19.64 -5.30
N ILE A 14 3.94 -20.67 -6.01
CA ILE A 14 5.16 -21.38 -5.65
C ILE A 14 6.28 -20.34 -5.74
N THR A 15 6.81 -19.91 -4.59
CA THR A 15 7.98 -19.05 -4.56
C THR A 15 9.15 -19.87 -5.11
N PRO A 16 9.75 -19.48 -6.25
CA PRO A 16 10.88 -20.22 -6.78
C PRO A 16 12.01 -20.23 -5.74
N PRO A 17 12.81 -21.31 -5.65
CA PRO A 17 13.95 -21.33 -4.75
C PRO A 17 14.89 -20.17 -5.12
N LEU A 18 15.22 -19.35 -4.11
CA LEU A 18 16.14 -18.23 -4.31
C LEU A 18 17.56 -18.75 -4.60
N ASP A 19 18.32 -18.01 -5.40
CA ASP A 19 19.73 -18.30 -5.64
C ASP A 19 20.53 -18.24 -4.32
N PRO A 20 21.11 -19.36 -3.84
CA PRO A 20 21.85 -19.38 -2.58
C PRO A 20 23.06 -18.44 -2.57
N ALA A 21 23.71 -18.22 -3.72
CA ALA A 21 24.85 -17.32 -3.81
C ALA A 21 24.41 -15.85 -3.64
N LEU A 22 23.29 -15.49 -4.27
CA LEU A 22 22.68 -14.17 -4.15
C LEU A 22 22.21 -13.89 -2.71
N VAL A 23 21.56 -14.87 -2.08
CA VAL A 23 21.14 -14.78 -0.68
C VAL A 23 22.34 -14.61 0.25
N ALA A 24 23.41 -15.40 0.06
CA ALA A 24 24.62 -15.30 0.86
C ALA A 24 25.31 -13.93 0.70
N ASP A 25 25.39 -13.39 -0.52
CA ASP A 25 25.96 -12.05 -0.75
C ASP A 25 25.16 -10.96 -0.01
N PHE A 26 23.83 -11.00 -0.14
CA PHE A 26 22.95 -10.08 0.59
C PHE A 26 23.11 -10.20 2.11
N GLN A 27 23.09 -11.43 2.63
CA GLN A 27 23.22 -11.70 4.07
C GLN A 27 24.56 -11.20 4.62
N ASN A 28 25.64 -11.33 3.86
CA ASN A 28 26.96 -10.79 4.22
C ASN A 28 26.98 -9.26 4.28
N HIS A 29 26.24 -8.58 3.41
CA HIS A 29 26.09 -7.13 3.45
C HIS A 29 25.19 -6.68 4.62
N LEU A 30 24.05 -7.36 4.79
CA LEU A 30 23.10 -7.10 5.87
C LEU A 30 23.76 -7.17 7.26
N ALA A 31 24.61 -8.17 7.51
CA ALA A 31 25.30 -8.33 8.80
C ALA A 31 26.20 -7.13 9.17
N LYS A 32 26.67 -6.39 8.17
CA LYS A 32 27.52 -5.20 8.33
C LYS A 32 26.73 -3.90 8.32
N SER A 33 25.50 -3.94 7.83
CA SER A 33 24.63 -2.77 7.71
C SER A 33 24.25 -2.24 9.11
N ARG A 34 24.17 -0.92 9.24
CA ARG A 34 23.85 -0.20 10.48
C ARG A 34 22.71 0.77 10.30
N ASN A 35 22.61 1.38 9.12
CA ASN A 35 21.59 2.36 8.77
C ASN A 35 20.80 1.87 7.55
N ILE A 36 19.64 1.30 7.83
CA ILE A 36 18.84 0.55 6.86
C ILE A 36 17.51 1.27 6.68
N VAL A 37 17.14 1.55 5.43
CA VAL A 37 15.79 2.03 5.12
C VAL A 37 14.99 0.94 4.41
N ALA A 38 13.72 0.77 4.77
CA ALA A 38 12.80 -0.11 4.05
C ALA A 38 11.63 0.69 3.48
N ILE A 39 11.44 0.65 2.16
CA ILE A 39 10.31 1.24 1.46
C ILE A 39 9.35 0.11 1.11
N ILE A 40 8.19 0.08 1.76
CA ILE A 40 7.23 -1.02 1.60
C ILE A 40 5.92 -0.55 0.98
N GLY A 41 5.25 -1.45 0.28
CA GLY A 41 3.92 -1.21 -0.26
C GLY A 41 3.02 -2.44 -0.20
N ALA A 42 1.91 -2.38 -0.94
CA ALA A 42 0.79 -3.29 -0.74
C ALA A 42 1.14 -4.78 -0.93
N GLY A 43 2.18 -5.10 -1.71
CA GLY A 43 2.67 -6.46 -1.88
C GLY A 43 3.18 -7.10 -0.58
N LEU A 44 3.61 -6.32 0.42
CA LEU A 44 3.95 -6.85 1.75
C LEU A 44 2.74 -7.51 2.43
N SER A 45 1.54 -6.97 2.20
CA SER A 45 0.28 -7.37 2.84
C SER A 45 -0.54 -8.36 2.02
N ALA A 46 -0.10 -8.73 0.81
CA ALA A 46 -0.81 -9.65 -0.07
C ALA A 46 -1.12 -11.00 0.61
N SER A 47 -0.13 -11.59 1.25
CA SER A 47 -0.26 -12.90 1.95
C SER A 47 -0.94 -12.81 3.30
N SER A 48 -1.32 -11.59 3.72
CA SER A 48 -2.26 -11.36 4.81
C SER A 48 -3.72 -11.36 4.33
N GLY A 49 -3.97 -11.63 3.04
CA GLY A 49 -5.30 -11.67 2.43
C GLY A 49 -5.82 -10.31 1.97
N LEU A 50 -4.98 -9.27 1.97
CA LEU A 50 -5.37 -7.94 1.53
C LEU A 50 -5.09 -7.74 0.05
N ALA A 51 -6.06 -7.17 -0.66
CA ALA A 51 -5.91 -6.81 -2.06
C ALA A 51 -4.80 -5.76 -2.24
N THR A 52 -3.99 -5.93 -3.29
CA THR A 52 -2.98 -4.95 -3.67
C THR A 52 -3.52 -4.00 -4.75
N PHE A 53 -2.90 -2.83 -4.90
CA PHE A 53 -3.23 -1.89 -5.97
C PHE A 53 -2.64 -2.27 -7.34
N ARG A 54 -1.99 -3.45 -7.48
CA ARG A 54 -1.47 -3.94 -8.75
C ARG A 54 -2.51 -4.79 -9.47
N GLY A 55 -2.61 -4.60 -10.79
CA GLY A 55 -3.62 -5.27 -11.60
C GLY A 55 -5.05 -4.81 -11.27
N PRO A 56 -6.04 -5.71 -11.10
CA PRO A 56 -7.48 -5.41 -11.04
C PRO A 56 -8.00 -4.46 -9.95
N GLY A 57 -7.14 -3.94 -9.07
CA GLY A 57 -7.50 -3.18 -7.86
C GLY A 57 -8.01 -1.75 -8.08
N GLY A 58 -8.30 -1.34 -9.32
CA GLY A 58 -8.76 0.01 -9.65
C GLY A 58 -10.24 0.26 -9.41
N LEU A 59 -11.05 -0.79 -9.16
CA LEU A 59 -12.49 -0.67 -8.94
C LEU A 59 -12.94 -1.30 -7.62
N TRP A 60 -13.89 -0.65 -6.94
CA TRP A 60 -14.68 -1.22 -5.84
C TRP A 60 -16.16 -1.09 -6.18
N GLN A 61 -16.90 -2.20 -6.27
CA GLN A 61 -18.30 -2.21 -6.76
C GLN A 61 -18.48 -1.45 -8.10
N ASN A 62 -17.58 -1.64 -9.07
CA ASN A 62 -17.53 -0.89 -10.34
C ASN A 62 -17.27 0.62 -10.21
N GLN A 63 -17.00 1.13 -9.01
CA GLN A 63 -16.58 2.52 -8.79
C GLN A 63 -15.08 2.65 -8.83
N ASP A 64 -14.60 3.71 -9.47
CA ASP A 64 -13.19 4.05 -9.50
C ASP A 64 -12.69 4.41 -8.08
N VAL A 65 -11.73 3.62 -7.57
CA VAL A 65 -11.16 3.84 -6.23
C VAL A 65 -10.43 5.17 -6.12
N PHE A 66 -9.97 5.76 -7.23
CA PHE A 66 -9.35 7.08 -7.24
C PHE A 66 -10.38 8.19 -7.00
N VAL A 67 -11.62 8.00 -7.48
CA VAL A 67 -12.71 8.92 -7.17
C VAL A 67 -13.10 8.78 -5.71
N LEU A 68 -13.25 7.54 -5.21
CA LEU A 68 -13.61 7.28 -3.81
C LEU A 68 -12.54 7.75 -2.80
N ALA A 69 -11.27 7.58 -3.14
CA ALA A 69 -10.13 8.02 -2.32
C ALA A 69 -9.66 9.43 -2.73
N SER A 70 -10.60 10.37 -2.85
CA SER A 70 -10.31 11.78 -3.17
C SER A 70 -11.17 12.75 -2.33
N PRO A 71 -10.69 13.98 -2.08
CA PRO A 71 -11.50 15.02 -1.47
C PRO A 71 -12.80 15.30 -2.23
N ALA A 72 -12.74 15.29 -3.56
CA ALA A 72 -13.90 15.52 -4.42
C ALA A 72 -14.96 14.41 -4.27
N GLY A 73 -14.52 13.15 -4.18
CA GLY A 73 -15.41 12.01 -3.93
C GLY A 73 -16.13 12.14 -2.60
N PHE A 74 -15.42 12.55 -1.54
CA PHE A 74 -16.01 12.72 -0.21
C PHE A 74 -16.99 13.89 -0.13
N VAL A 75 -16.72 15.00 -0.82
CA VAL A 75 -17.68 16.11 -0.93
C VAL A 75 -18.94 15.69 -1.69
N ASN A 76 -18.78 14.89 -2.75
CA ASN A 76 -19.88 14.47 -3.60
C ASN A 76 -20.80 13.43 -2.93
N ASP A 77 -20.22 12.35 -2.38
CA ASP A 77 -20.98 11.32 -1.66
C ASP A 77 -20.13 10.77 -0.49
N PRO A 78 -20.16 11.43 0.68
CA PRO A 78 -19.37 11.00 1.84
C PRO A 78 -19.83 9.64 2.36
N GLY A 79 -21.09 9.25 2.10
CA GLY A 79 -21.60 7.93 2.48
C GLY A 79 -20.96 6.83 1.66
N LEU A 80 -20.81 7.02 0.35
CA LEU A 80 -20.20 6.02 -0.55
C LEU A 80 -18.73 5.82 -0.22
N VAL A 81 -18.03 6.93 0.03
CA VAL A 81 -16.63 6.89 0.51
C VAL A 81 -16.54 6.15 1.85
N TRP A 82 -17.44 6.42 2.79
CA TRP A 82 -17.46 5.71 4.07
C TRP A 82 -17.83 4.23 3.95
N GLN A 83 -18.70 3.83 3.01
CA GLN A 83 -18.99 2.42 2.74
C GLN A 83 -17.73 1.70 2.24
N PHE A 84 -17.00 2.32 1.30
CA PHE A 84 -15.71 1.82 0.81
C PHE A 84 -14.69 1.64 1.94
N TYR A 85 -14.51 2.66 2.78
CA TYR A 85 -13.56 2.58 3.89
C TYR A 85 -14.01 1.67 5.02
N SER A 86 -15.31 1.52 5.28
CA SER A 86 -15.85 0.57 6.26
C SER A 86 -15.56 -0.86 5.84
N TYR A 87 -15.76 -1.18 4.54
CA TYR A 87 -15.34 -2.47 3.98
C TYR A 87 -13.84 -2.71 4.17
N ARG A 88 -12.99 -1.73 3.82
CA ARG A 88 -11.52 -1.88 3.97
C ARG A 88 -11.07 -2.03 5.42
N ARG A 89 -11.68 -1.30 6.35
CA ARG A 89 -11.40 -1.40 7.80
C ARG A 89 -11.76 -2.80 8.32
N GLU A 90 -12.90 -3.34 7.92
CA GLU A 90 -13.32 -4.68 8.31
C GLU A 90 -12.36 -5.76 7.78
N GLU A 91 -11.99 -5.69 6.50
CA GLU A 91 -11.03 -6.64 5.90
C GLU A 91 -9.63 -6.52 6.54
N ALA A 92 -9.17 -5.31 6.83
CA ALA A 92 -7.90 -5.07 7.53
C ALA A 92 -7.90 -5.63 8.96
N LEU A 93 -9.02 -5.54 9.70
CA LEU A 93 -9.14 -6.14 11.04
C LEU A 93 -9.13 -7.67 11.01
N LYS A 94 -9.75 -8.29 9.99
CA LYS A 94 -9.73 -9.75 9.79
C LYS A 94 -8.33 -10.24 9.43
N ALA A 95 -7.60 -9.49 8.60
CA ALA A 95 -6.24 -9.79 8.22
C ALA A 95 -5.30 -9.84 9.43
N GLN A 96 -4.29 -10.71 9.38
CA GLN A 96 -3.25 -10.81 10.39
C GLN A 96 -1.89 -10.45 9.78
N PRO A 97 -0.96 -9.84 10.54
CA PRO A 97 0.40 -9.65 10.05
C PRO A 97 0.99 -11.02 9.64
N ASN A 98 1.62 -11.07 8.47
CA ASN A 98 2.31 -12.27 8.00
C ASN A 98 3.75 -12.34 8.53
N LYS A 99 4.52 -13.36 8.14
CA LYS A 99 5.90 -13.55 8.60
C LYS A 99 6.82 -12.38 8.21
N ALA A 100 6.62 -11.73 7.06
CA ALA A 100 7.43 -10.59 6.63
C ALA A 100 7.27 -9.40 7.58
N HIS A 101 6.04 -9.07 7.99
CA HIS A 101 5.81 -8.00 8.96
C HIS A 101 6.51 -8.26 10.29
N ARG A 102 6.45 -9.50 10.78
CA ARG A 102 7.13 -9.90 12.02
C ARG A 102 8.64 -9.84 11.88
N ALA A 103 9.18 -10.30 10.75
CA ALA A 103 10.61 -10.26 10.44
C ALA A 103 11.14 -8.82 10.38
N LEU A 104 10.39 -7.90 9.77
CA LEU A 104 10.74 -6.47 9.73
C LEU A 104 10.65 -5.82 11.11
N ALA A 105 9.63 -6.16 11.90
CA ALA A 105 9.53 -5.71 13.29
C ALA A 105 10.68 -6.24 14.16
N GLU A 106 11.18 -7.44 13.90
CA GLU A 106 12.36 -7.99 14.59
C GLU A 106 13.65 -7.31 14.11
N LEU A 107 13.79 -7.04 12.81
CA LEU A 107 14.92 -6.28 12.28
C LEU A 107 15.03 -4.91 12.96
N ALA A 108 13.89 -4.22 13.10
CA ALA A 108 13.78 -2.95 13.81
C ALA A 108 14.31 -3.01 15.25
N ARG A 109 13.96 -4.08 15.98
CA ARG A 109 14.46 -4.29 17.35
C ARG A 109 15.96 -4.58 17.41
N LYS A 110 16.53 -5.21 16.38
CA LYS A 110 17.94 -5.62 16.33
C LYS A 110 18.86 -4.54 15.77
N VAL A 111 18.33 -3.65 14.95
CA VAL A 111 19.10 -2.62 14.23
C VAL A 111 18.52 -1.24 14.58
N PRO A 112 19.13 -0.51 15.54
CA PRO A 112 18.62 0.80 15.96
C PRO A 112 18.52 1.83 14.82
N GLY A 113 19.40 1.75 13.81
CA GLY A 113 19.38 2.61 12.63
C GLY A 113 18.45 2.13 11.51
N PHE A 114 17.52 1.20 11.79
CA PHE A 114 16.51 0.79 10.83
C PHE A 114 15.31 1.76 10.84
N THR A 115 14.84 2.17 9.68
CA THR A 115 13.56 2.90 9.52
C THR A 115 12.75 2.32 8.38
N MET A 116 11.46 2.07 8.61
CA MET A 116 10.53 1.59 7.60
C MET A 116 9.56 2.69 7.16
N LEU A 117 9.58 3.01 5.87
CA LEU A 117 8.64 3.89 5.18
C LEU A 117 7.52 3.04 4.56
N THR A 118 6.34 3.06 5.16
CA THR A 118 5.18 2.30 4.67
C THR A 118 4.23 3.16 3.85
N GLN A 119 3.93 2.69 2.64
CA GLN A 119 2.82 3.21 1.83
C GLN A 119 1.47 2.59 2.20
N ASN A 120 1.48 1.51 3.00
CA ASN A 120 0.28 0.80 3.40
C ASN A 120 -0.42 1.54 4.53
N VAL A 121 -1.76 1.51 4.48
CA VAL A 121 -2.66 2.11 5.47
C VAL A 121 -3.37 1.06 6.32
N ASP A 122 -2.98 -0.21 6.19
CA ASP A 122 -3.68 -1.39 6.73
C ASP A 122 -3.43 -1.68 8.22
N ASN A 123 -2.50 -0.96 8.85
CA ASN A 123 -2.10 -1.11 10.24
C ASN A 123 -1.52 -2.49 10.61
N LEU A 124 -1.07 -3.30 9.64
CA LEU A 124 -0.46 -4.59 9.91
C LEU A 124 0.95 -4.46 10.52
N SER A 125 1.73 -3.46 10.10
CA SER A 125 3.08 -3.23 10.66
C SER A 125 3.04 -2.85 12.15
N PRO A 126 2.21 -1.88 12.61
CA PRO A 126 2.02 -1.64 14.04
C PRO A 126 1.52 -2.89 14.78
N ARG A 127 0.57 -3.63 14.21
CA ARG A 127 0.04 -4.87 14.80
C ARG A 127 1.05 -6.03 14.85
N ALA A 128 2.10 -5.99 14.03
CA ALA A 128 3.24 -6.91 14.13
C ALA A 128 4.21 -6.54 15.27
N GLY A 129 3.96 -5.43 15.96
CA GLY A 129 4.82 -4.90 17.01
C GLY A 129 6.05 -4.18 16.47
N HIS A 130 5.96 -3.59 15.27
CA HIS A 130 7.02 -2.73 14.77
C HIS A 130 7.18 -1.50 15.68
N PRO A 131 8.41 -1.16 16.12
CA PRO A 131 8.67 0.06 16.89
C PRO A 131 8.14 1.30 16.17
N ALA A 132 7.38 2.14 16.88
CA ALA A 132 6.67 3.29 16.31
C ALA A 132 7.61 4.44 15.92
N ASP A 133 8.75 4.56 16.60
CA ASP A 133 9.82 5.51 16.32
C ASP A 133 10.62 5.16 15.05
N GLN A 134 10.55 3.91 14.60
CA GLN A 134 11.18 3.42 13.37
C GLN A 134 10.18 3.16 12.23
N LEU A 135 8.93 3.61 12.36
CA LEU A 135 7.87 3.39 11.38
C LEU A 135 7.26 4.72 10.93
N LEU A 136 7.40 5.03 9.64
CA LEU A 136 6.81 6.22 9.03
C LEU A 136 5.67 5.81 8.09
N GLU A 137 4.43 6.09 8.50
CA GLU A 137 3.21 5.83 7.73
C GLU A 137 2.94 6.96 6.74
N LEU A 138 3.53 6.85 5.54
CA LEU A 138 3.49 7.91 4.51
C LEU A 138 2.06 8.31 4.13
N HIS A 139 1.15 7.34 4.06
CA HIS A 139 -0.24 7.55 3.62
C HIS A 139 -1.25 7.56 4.78
N GLY A 140 -0.79 7.65 6.02
CA GLY A 140 -1.64 7.57 7.21
C GLY A 140 -2.13 6.15 7.49
N ASN A 141 -3.25 6.03 8.21
CA ASN A 141 -3.72 4.75 8.75
C ASN A 141 -5.25 4.66 8.67
N LEU A 142 -5.79 3.50 8.22
CA LEU A 142 -7.23 3.26 8.09
C LEU A 142 -7.99 3.36 9.41
N PHE A 143 -7.30 3.18 10.53
CA PHE A 143 -7.88 3.23 11.87
C PHE A 143 -7.82 4.63 12.49
N ASP A 144 -7.20 5.58 11.82
CA ASP A 144 -7.25 6.97 12.23
C ASP A 144 -8.50 7.66 11.68
N LEU A 145 -9.03 8.62 12.42
CA LEU A 145 -10.14 9.48 12.02
C LEU A 145 -9.72 10.93 12.15
N LYS A 146 -10.13 11.76 11.19
CA LYS A 146 -9.89 13.21 11.21
C LYS A 146 -11.19 13.96 10.98
N CYS A 147 -11.34 15.14 11.58
CA CYS A 147 -12.41 16.05 11.19
C CYS A 147 -12.19 16.52 9.74
N TRP A 148 -13.27 16.59 8.95
CA TRP A 148 -13.22 17.17 7.60
C TRP A 148 -12.67 18.59 7.58
N ASN A 149 -13.00 19.40 8.58
CA ASN A 149 -12.43 20.74 8.77
C ASN A 149 -11.13 20.67 9.57
N GLU A 150 -10.04 20.25 8.92
CA GLU A 150 -8.72 20.11 9.55
C GLU A 150 -8.18 21.47 10.03
N SER A 151 -8.25 22.52 9.21
CA SER A 151 -7.69 23.84 9.57
C SER A 151 -8.47 24.56 10.69
N GLY A 152 -9.79 24.36 10.76
CA GLY A 152 -10.63 25.02 11.78
C GLY A 152 -10.80 24.21 13.05
N CYS A 153 -11.07 22.90 12.93
CA CYS A 153 -11.33 22.02 14.08
C CYS A 153 -10.08 21.24 14.49
N GLY A 154 -9.36 20.65 13.54
CA GLY A 154 -8.14 19.88 13.77
C GLY A 154 -8.31 18.64 14.66
N TYR A 155 -9.54 18.14 14.87
CA TYR A 155 -9.73 16.91 15.64
C TYR A 155 -9.15 15.72 14.89
N THR A 156 -8.35 14.93 15.60
CA THR A 156 -7.81 13.66 15.14
C THR A 156 -7.99 12.61 16.24
N GLU A 157 -8.26 11.39 15.83
CA GLU A 157 -8.36 10.21 16.69
C GLU A 157 -7.52 9.11 16.07
N LYS A 158 -6.69 8.46 16.89
CA LYS A 158 -5.73 7.45 16.43
C LYS A 158 -6.17 6.05 16.85
N GLY A 159 -6.01 5.08 15.96
CA GLY A 159 -6.21 3.66 16.29
C GLY A 159 -7.64 3.28 16.66
N ASN A 160 -8.65 3.98 16.15
CA ASN A 160 -10.05 3.60 16.29
C ASN A 160 -10.33 2.31 15.50
N THR A 161 -10.53 1.20 16.21
CA THR A 161 -10.85 -0.12 15.64
C THR A 161 -12.35 -0.45 15.64
N THR A 162 -13.21 0.53 15.94
CA THR A 162 -14.67 0.33 15.97
C THR A 162 -15.19 0.00 14.57
N VAL A 163 -15.95 -1.08 14.46
CA VAL A 163 -16.68 -1.50 13.27
C VAL A 163 -18.06 -2.06 13.66
N PRO A 164 -19.17 -1.54 13.09
CA PRO A 164 -19.22 -0.37 12.21
C PRO A 164 -19.07 0.94 13.00
N LEU A 165 -18.61 2.02 12.34
CA LEU A 165 -18.48 3.34 12.97
C LEU A 165 -19.83 3.97 13.33
N THR A 166 -20.85 3.69 12.51
CA THR A 166 -22.26 3.99 12.78
C THR A 166 -23.11 2.82 12.29
N PRO A 167 -24.34 2.64 12.81
CA PRO A 167 -25.23 1.58 12.32
C PRO A 167 -25.50 1.62 10.81
N ALA A 168 -25.50 2.82 10.19
CA ALA A 168 -25.71 2.97 8.75
C ALA A 168 -24.54 2.49 7.89
N LEU A 169 -23.36 2.29 8.49
CA LEU A 169 -22.15 1.79 7.84
C LEU A 169 -21.88 0.31 8.13
N ASP A 170 -22.87 -0.42 8.65
CA ASP A 170 -22.77 -1.88 8.79
C ASP A 170 -22.57 -2.53 7.42
N THR A 171 -21.43 -3.20 7.25
CA THR A 171 -21.05 -3.84 5.99
C THR A 171 -21.96 -5.01 5.63
N ALA A 172 -22.67 -5.61 6.59
CA ALA A 172 -23.73 -6.58 6.31
C ALA A 172 -24.91 -5.95 5.57
N LEU A 173 -25.20 -4.66 5.80
CA LEU A 173 -26.24 -3.90 5.10
C LEU A 173 -25.77 -3.42 3.72
N ILE A 174 -24.46 -3.22 3.57
CA ILE A 174 -23.82 -2.84 2.29
C ILE A 174 -23.73 -4.05 1.33
N ARG A 175 -23.72 -5.29 1.85
CA ARG A 175 -23.66 -6.56 1.09
C ARG A 175 -25.05 -7.14 0.75
N GLY A 176 -25.93 -6.34 0.14
CA GLY A 176 -27.22 -6.84 -0.38
C GLY A 176 -27.05 -7.82 -1.57
N PRO A 177 -27.92 -8.83 -1.79
CA PRO A 177 -27.63 -9.99 -2.65
C PRO A 177 -27.63 -9.77 -4.18
N LYS A 178 -27.64 -8.54 -4.69
CA LYS A 178 -27.79 -8.29 -6.15
C LYS A 178 -26.93 -7.19 -6.76
N ASP A 179 -26.02 -6.58 -6.01
CA ASP A 179 -25.19 -5.49 -6.54
C ASP A 179 -23.72 -5.90 -6.53
N GLY A 180 -23.27 -6.49 -7.66
CA GLY A 180 -21.85 -6.67 -7.99
C GLY A 180 -21.19 -7.96 -7.48
N VAL A 181 -21.58 -9.11 -8.01
CA VAL A 181 -20.66 -10.27 -8.05
C VAL A 181 -19.56 -9.91 -9.04
N LEU A 182 -18.35 -9.68 -8.54
CA LEU A 182 -17.16 -9.57 -9.39
C LEU A 182 -16.93 -10.94 -10.06
N ASP A 183 -17.10 -10.98 -11.38
CA ASP A 183 -16.65 -12.10 -12.20
C ASP A 183 -15.12 -12.03 -12.29
N ASP A 184 -14.45 -13.09 -11.82
CA ASP A 184 -13.00 -13.24 -11.83
C ASP A 184 -12.37 -13.11 -13.23
N SER A 185 -13.17 -13.22 -14.29
CA SER A 185 -12.76 -13.06 -15.69
C SER A 185 -12.82 -11.61 -16.22
N THR A 186 -13.38 -10.65 -15.44
CA THR A 186 -13.61 -9.25 -15.85
C THR A 186 -12.68 -8.22 -15.20
N ARG A 187 -11.54 -8.70 -14.67
CA ARG A 187 -10.49 -7.98 -13.92
C ARG A 187 -9.90 -6.75 -14.69
N PRO A 188 -10.07 -5.49 -14.22
CA PRO A 188 -9.60 -4.29 -14.95
C PRO A 188 -8.23 -3.72 -14.49
N ARG A 189 -7.26 -3.58 -15.40
CA ARG A 189 -5.89 -3.08 -15.12
C ARG A 189 -5.81 -1.54 -14.99
N ALA A 190 -4.64 -1.05 -14.58
CA ALA A 190 -4.24 0.35 -14.37
C ALA A 190 -4.96 1.39 -15.26
N ASN A 191 -5.69 2.31 -14.65
CA ASN A 191 -6.48 3.34 -15.34
C ASN A 191 -5.57 4.47 -15.90
N PRO A 192 -5.77 4.95 -17.14
CA PRO A 192 -5.10 6.14 -17.69
C PRO A 192 -5.12 7.38 -16.78
N ILE A 193 -6.16 7.57 -15.96
CA ILE A 193 -6.25 8.67 -14.98
C ILE A 193 -5.21 8.50 -13.87
N MET A 194 -4.97 7.26 -13.41
CA MET A 194 -3.90 6.95 -12.46
C MET A 194 -2.54 7.31 -13.06
N LEU A 195 -2.29 6.89 -14.31
CA LEU A 195 -1.04 7.18 -15.00
C LEU A 195 -0.84 8.70 -15.17
N ALA A 196 -1.88 9.45 -15.54
CA ALA A 196 -1.83 10.90 -15.68
C ALA A 196 -1.70 11.65 -14.35
N GLY A 197 -2.33 11.17 -13.27
CA GLY A 197 -2.17 11.72 -11.93
C GLY A 197 -0.76 11.51 -11.38
N LEU A 198 -0.21 10.32 -11.58
CA LEU A 198 1.17 9.97 -11.26
C LEU A 198 2.15 10.85 -12.04
N GLU A 199 1.94 11.00 -13.34
CA GLU A 199 2.77 11.85 -14.20
C GLU A 199 2.76 13.31 -13.75
N ARG A 200 1.59 13.87 -13.45
CA ARG A 200 1.46 15.25 -12.97
C ARG A 200 2.22 15.47 -11.66
N LYS A 201 1.99 14.60 -10.67
CA LYS A 201 2.65 14.70 -9.37
C LYS A 201 4.16 14.52 -9.50
N ASN A 202 4.62 13.59 -10.34
CA ASN A 202 6.04 13.39 -10.59
C ASN A 202 6.68 14.60 -11.28
N ARG A 203 6.00 15.27 -12.22
CA ARG A 203 6.47 16.52 -12.84
C ARG A 203 6.50 17.70 -11.85
N GLU A 204 5.49 17.82 -10.99
CA GLU A 204 5.44 18.87 -9.96
C GLU A 204 6.62 18.77 -8.98
N ILE A 205 7.01 17.54 -8.62
CA ILE A 205 8.10 17.29 -7.67
C ILE A 205 9.48 17.36 -8.35
N LEU A 206 9.64 16.75 -9.53
CA LEU A 206 10.96 16.61 -10.17
C LEU A 206 11.30 17.66 -11.21
N GLY A 207 10.32 18.46 -11.66
CA GLY A 207 10.51 19.45 -12.73
C GLY A 207 11.14 18.82 -13.98
N ASP A 208 12.22 19.43 -14.46
CA ASP A 208 12.95 19.01 -15.68
C ASP A 208 13.67 17.65 -15.52
N ASN A 209 13.84 17.16 -14.29
CA ASN A 209 14.48 15.86 -14.01
C ASN A 209 13.51 14.68 -14.13
N TYR A 210 12.22 14.92 -14.39
CA TYR A 210 11.25 13.85 -14.60
C TYR A 210 11.48 13.12 -15.93
N VAL A 211 11.85 11.83 -15.85
CA VAL A 211 11.89 10.93 -17.01
C VAL A 211 10.69 9.97 -16.93
N ALA A 212 9.76 10.08 -17.88
CA ALA A 212 8.62 9.18 -17.97
C ALA A 212 9.08 7.75 -18.32
N SER A 213 8.59 6.74 -17.58
CA SER A 213 8.70 5.34 -18.00
C SER A 213 7.48 4.98 -18.85
N GLU A 214 7.68 4.51 -20.08
CA GLU A 214 6.56 4.07 -20.91
C GLU A 214 5.82 2.89 -20.27
N PRO A 215 4.47 2.87 -20.30
CA PRO A 215 3.69 1.69 -19.95
C PRO A 215 4.16 0.50 -20.79
N THR A 216 4.42 -0.65 -20.15
CA THR A 216 4.81 -1.88 -20.86
C THR A 216 3.62 -2.44 -21.63
N VAL A 217 3.87 -3.32 -22.60
CA VAL A 217 2.80 -4.00 -23.37
C VAL A 217 1.80 -4.72 -22.46
N ASN A 218 2.22 -5.16 -21.27
CA ASN A 218 1.37 -5.76 -20.24
C ASN A 218 0.51 -4.74 -19.48
N ASP A 219 0.97 -3.48 -19.40
CA ASP A 219 0.22 -2.36 -18.81
C ASP A 219 -0.88 -1.84 -19.74
N VAL A 220 -0.79 -2.08 -21.07
CA VAL A 220 -1.69 -1.51 -22.09
C VAL A 220 -2.36 -2.50 -23.07
N ALA A 221 -2.10 -3.81 -23.00
CA ALA A 221 -2.72 -4.78 -23.92
C ALA A 221 -4.26 -4.86 -23.78
N PRO A 222 -5.03 -4.76 -24.89
CA PRO A 222 -6.49 -4.96 -24.87
C PRO A 222 -6.86 -6.38 -24.46
N LEU A 223 -7.93 -6.55 -23.68
CA LEU A 223 -8.58 -7.86 -23.55
C LEU A 223 -9.22 -8.22 -24.90
N GLY A 224 -9.07 -9.49 -25.29
CA GLY A 224 -9.66 -10.04 -26.51
C GLY A 224 -11.15 -9.71 -26.60
N THR A 225 -11.59 -9.39 -27.83
CA THR A 225 -12.91 -8.86 -28.13
C THR A 225 -14.04 -9.80 -27.66
N THR A 226 -14.68 -9.50 -26.53
CA THR A 226 -16.10 -9.82 -26.40
C THR A 226 -16.83 -8.83 -27.29
N GLN A 227 -17.16 -9.27 -28.51
CA GLN A 227 -18.05 -8.53 -29.40
C GLN A 227 -19.34 -8.20 -28.65
N GLY A 228 -19.64 -6.91 -28.51
CA GLY A 228 -20.98 -6.45 -28.17
C GLY A 228 -21.03 -5.48 -27.00
N LYS A 229 -21.24 -4.21 -27.36
CA LYS A 229 -21.65 -3.06 -26.53
C LYS A 229 -20.52 -2.49 -25.66
N GLY A 230 -20.16 -1.24 -25.97
CA GLY A 230 -19.26 -0.46 -25.14
C GLY A 230 -19.74 -0.47 -23.69
N VAL A 231 -18.79 -0.51 -22.76
CA VAL A 231 -19.06 -0.38 -21.32
C VAL A 231 -19.88 0.91 -21.17
N PRO A 232 -21.18 0.83 -20.83
CA PRO A 232 -21.93 2.03 -20.50
C PRO A 232 -21.19 2.72 -19.37
N LEU A 233 -21.16 4.05 -19.30
CA LEU A 233 -20.94 4.71 -18.00
C LEU A 233 -22.04 4.18 -17.08
N GLY A 234 -21.76 3.07 -16.37
CA GLY A 234 -22.72 2.37 -15.55
C GLY A 234 -23.16 3.29 -14.42
N ASP A 235 -24.45 3.23 -14.09
CA ASP A 235 -25.09 3.99 -13.02
C ASP A 235 -24.14 4.26 -11.86
N THR A 236 -23.82 5.54 -11.60
CA THR A 236 -22.98 5.93 -10.47
C THR A 236 -23.67 5.49 -9.19
N LEU A 237 -23.08 4.54 -8.46
CA LEU A 237 -23.59 4.11 -7.15
C LEU A 237 -23.68 5.33 -6.24
N GLN A 238 -24.86 5.62 -5.72
CA GLN A 238 -25.06 6.58 -4.64
C GLN A 238 -25.31 5.81 -3.36
N SER A 239 -24.70 6.22 -2.26
CA SER A 239 -24.83 5.51 -0.97
C SER A 239 -26.25 5.56 -0.41
N LYS A 240 -26.98 6.65 -0.72
CA LYS A 240 -28.29 6.98 -0.15
C LYS A 240 -28.30 7.05 1.39
N ILE A 241 -27.14 7.24 2.02
CA ILE A 241 -27.02 7.42 3.48
C ILE A 241 -27.17 8.90 3.81
N ASP A 242 -28.08 9.23 4.73
CA ASP A 242 -28.22 10.59 5.22
C ASP A 242 -26.95 11.04 5.95
N ARG A 243 -26.52 12.28 5.71
CA ARG A 243 -25.32 12.87 6.36
C ARG A 243 -25.31 12.73 7.88
N LYS A 244 -26.47 12.81 8.54
CA LYS A 244 -26.61 12.70 10.00
C LYS A 244 -26.23 11.31 10.55
N ASP A 245 -26.34 10.28 9.70
CA ASP A 245 -26.09 8.88 10.06
C ASP A 245 -24.64 8.46 9.76
N LEU A 246 -23.83 9.38 9.20
CA LEU A 246 -22.39 9.21 9.01
C LEU A 246 -21.60 9.61 10.28
N PRO A 247 -20.32 9.20 10.39
CA PRO A 247 -19.47 9.56 11.51
C PRO A 247 -19.36 11.08 11.70
N GLN A 248 -19.88 11.61 12.81
CA GLN A 248 -19.81 13.04 13.14
C GLN A 248 -18.56 13.34 13.98
N CYS A 249 -17.97 14.52 13.79
CA CYS A 249 -16.85 14.96 14.62
C CYS A 249 -17.33 15.25 16.05
N PRO A 250 -16.76 14.62 17.09
CA PRO A 250 -17.21 14.83 18.48
C PRO A 250 -16.82 16.21 19.02
N LYS A 251 -15.80 16.86 18.43
CA LYS A 251 -15.28 18.18 18.86
C LYS A 251 -16.15 19.33 18.35
N CYS A 252 -16.27 19.51 17.03
CA CYS A 252 -17.04 20.63 16.47
C CYS A 252 -18.53 20.32 16.30
N LYS A 253 -18.92 19.03 16.21
CA LYS A 253 -20.29 18.56 15.98
C LYS A 253 -20.98 19.09 14.71
N SER A 254 -20.29 19.92 13.93
CA SER A 254 -20.79 20.51 12.69
C SER A 254 -20.30 19.77 11.46
N GLU A 255 -19.16 19.08 11.55
CA GLU A 255 -18.50 18.39 10.43
C GLU A 255 -18.48 16.88 10.57
N LEU A 256 -18.32 16.20 9.44
CA LEU A 256 -18.09 14.76 9.40
C LEU A 256 -16.66 14.43 9.82
N LEU A 257 -16.46 13.23 10.35
CA LEU A 257 -15.16 12.58 10.31
C LEU A 257 -14.91 12.04 8.90
N ARG A 258 -13.63 12.00 8.53
CA ARG A 258 -13.08 11.28 7.38
C ARG A 258 -12.02 10.28 7.87
N PRO A 259 -11.66 9.25 7.06
CA PRO A 259 -10.51 8.41 7.35
C PRO A 259 -9.21 9.23 7.42
N GLY A 260 -8.34 8.90 8.37
CA GLY A 260 -7.04 9.54 8.62
C GLY A 260 -5.94 9.07 7.67
N ILE A 261 -6.28 8.95 6.40
CA ILE A 261 -5.39 8.57 5.31
C ILE A 261 -5.21 9.74 4.35
N VAL A 262 -4.12 9.70 3.58
CA VAL A 262 -3.88 10.63 2.48
C VAL A 262 -4.65 10.17 1.26
N TRP A 263 -5.47 11.05 0.70
CA TRP A 263 -6.19 10.81 -0.56
C TRP A 263 -5.41 11.24 -1.79
N PHE A 264 -5.84 10.77 -2.95
CA PHE A 264 -5.31 11.26 -4.22
C PHE A 264 -5.63 12.75 -4.37
N GLY A 265 -4.62 13.52 -4.77
CA GLY A 265 -4.68 14.98 -4.84
C GLY A 265 -4.35 15.68 -3.53
N GLU A 266 -4.10 14.95 -2.43
CA GLU A 266 -3.63 15.54 -1.18
C GLU A 266 -2.10 15.46 -1.04
N SER A 267 -1.55 16.44 -0.33
CA SER A 267 -0.18 16.41 0.15
C SER A 267 -0.03 15.31 1.23
N LEU A 268 1.17 14.73 1.28
CA LEU A 268 1.54 13.84 2.39
C LEU A 268 1.68 14.64 3.69
N PRO A 269 1.61 13.98 4.86
CA PRO A 269 1.78 14.66 6.14
C PRO A 269 3.21 15.22 6.23
N GLU A 270 3.32 16.54 6.37
CA GLU A 270 4.59 17.28 6.40
C GLU A 270 5.55 16.70 7.44
N ASP A 271 5.12 16.56 8.70
CA ASP A 271 5.94 15.94 9.77
C ASP A 271 6.48 14.54 9.43
N THR A 272 5.74 13.75 8.64
CA THR A 272 6.17 12.40 8.22
C THR A 272 7.17 12.47 7.09
N VAL A 273 6.96 13.39 6.13
CA VAL A 273 7.89 13.63 5.02
C VAL A 273 9.18 14.23 5.54
N ASP A 274 9.13 15.25 6.39
CA ASP A 274 10.32 15.88 6.99
C ASP A 274 11.19 14.87 7.72
N LYS A 275 10.58 13.92 8.44
CA LYS A 275 11.29 12.81 9.09
C LYS A 275 11.91 11.83 8.10
N ALA A 276 11.24 11.56 7.00
CA ALA A 276 11.77 10.69 5.95
C ALA A 276 12.94 11.38 5.23
N ASP A 277 12.78 12.64 4.85
CA ASP A 277 13.81 13.46 4.19
C ASP A 277 15.03 13.66 5.09
N ALA A 278 14.84 13.78 6.40
CA ALA A 278 15.92 13.86 7.38
C ALA A 278 16.85 12.62 7.38
N LEU A 279 16.37 11.45 6.94
CA LEU A 279 17.20 10.25 6.78
C LEU A 279 18.26 10.41 5.68
N PHE A 280 18.03 11.34 4.75
CA PHE A 280 18.85 11.55 3.56
C PHE A 280 19.59 12.90 3.57
N GLN A 281 19.61 13.62 4.69
CA GLN A 281 20.41 14.84 4.84
C GLN A 281 21.91 14.53 4.92
N ASP A 282 22.78 15.52 4.65
CA ASP A 282 24.24 15.32 4.62
C ASP A 282 24.83 15.11 6.02
N GLU A 283 24.15 15.62 7.04
CA GLU A 283 24.51 15.49 8.44
C GLU A 283 24.07 14.14 9.05
N ALA A 284 23.21 13.39 8.36
CA ALA A 284 22.75 12.08 8.80
C ALA A 284 23.81 11.01 8.52
N ASP A 285 23.81 9.93 9.32
CA ASP A 285 24.66 8.78 9.01
C ASP A 285 24.21 8.17 7.66
N PRO A 286 25.14 7.82 6.78
CA PRO A 286 24.80 7.34 5.44
C PRO A 286 24.01 6.04 5.51
N ILE A 287 22.95 5.97 4.71
CA ILE A 287 22.17 4.74 4.50
C ILE A 287 23.05 3.75 3.75
N ASP A 288 23.25 2.57 4.33
CA ASP A 288 24.12 1.52 3.75
C ASP A 288 23.33 0.38 3.09
N LEU A 289 22.03 0.29 3.37
CA LEU A 289 21.11 -0.68 2.75
C LEU A 289 19.70 -0.10 2.57
N CYS A 290 19.16 -0.23 1.38
CA CYS A 290 17.76 0.09 1.06
C CYS A 290 17.00 -1.18 0.66
N LEU A 291 15.93 -1.50 1.38
CA LEU A 291 15.01 -2.59 1.08
C LEU A 291 13.77 -2.04 0.37
N VAL A 292 13.40 -2.59 -0.79
CA VAL A 292 12.18 -2.22 -1.51
C VAL A 292 11.27 -3.44 -1.58
N ILE A 293 10.18 -3.45 -0.81
CA ILE A 293 9.39 -4.66 -0.55
C ILE A 293 7.94 -4.49 -1.00
N GLY A 294 7.49 -5.34 -1.91
CA GLY A 294 6.09 -5.37 -2.33
C GLY A 294 5.60 -4.08 -2.99
N THR A 295 6.51 -3.22 -3.44
CA THR A 295 6.22 -1.97 -4.14
C THR A 295 7.07 -1.87 -5.41
N SER A 296 6.55 -1.20 -6.43
CA SER A 296 7.32 -0.88 -7.63
C SER A 296 8.15 0.39 -7.41
N ALA A 297 7.88 1.13 -6.32
CA ALA A 297 8.44 2.45 -6.03
C ALA A 297 8.43 3.34 -7.28
N LYS A 298 7.31 3.34 -8.02
CA LYS A 298 7.11 4.16 -9.23
C LYS A 298 6.43 5.50 -8.93
N VAL A 299 5.89 5.66 -7.72
CA VAL A 299 5.12 6.83 -7.29
C VAL A 299 5.94 7.64 -6.30
N TRP A 300 6.07 8.95 -6.55
CA TRP A 300 6.72 9.84 -5.58
C TRP A 300 5.87 10.04 -4.31
N PRO A 301 6.50 10.10 -3.13
CA PRO A 301 7.95 10.20 -2.90
C PRO A 301 8.67 8.85 -2.70
N ALA A 302 7.94 7.75 -2.58
CA ALA A 302 8.54 6.43 -2.37
C ALA A 302 9.54 6.02 -3.48
N ALA A 303 9.34 6.53 -4.71
CA ALA A 303 10.30 6.38 -5.80
C ALA A 303 11.63 7.10 -5.54
N GLY A 304 11.58 8.31 -5.00
CA GLY A 304 12.73 9.17 -4.74
C GLY A 304 13.67 8.66 -3.68
N TYR A 305 13.11 8.14 -2.59
CA TYR A 305 13.89 7.63 -1.47
C TYR A 305 14.83 6.47 -1.86
N VAL A 306 14.55 5.74 -2.94
CA VAL A 306 15.47 4.72 -3.46
C VAL A 306 16.72 5.36 -4.06
N ASP A 307 16.53 6.43 -4.84
CA ASP A 307 17.63 7.15 -5.49
C ASP A 307 18.45 7.94 -4.45
N GLU A 308 17.78 8.61 -3.51
CA GLU A 308 18.43 9.29 -2.39
C GLU A 308 19.25 8.33 -1.51
N ALA A 309 18.71 7.16 -1.18
CA ALA A 309 19.47 6.13 -0.45
C ALA A 309 20.73 5.71 -1.22
N ARG A 310 20.60 5.53 -2.54
CA ARG A 310 21.72 5.13 -3.41
C ARG A 310 22.79 6.22 -3.48
N ASP A 311 22.41 7.48 -3.53
CA ASP A 311 23.32 8.63 -3.53
C ASP A 311 24.10 8.74 -2.21
N LYS A 312 23.50 8.28 -1.10
CA LYS A 312 24.18 8.12 0.21
C LYS A 312 25.07 6.88 0.31
N GLY A 313 25.12 6.06 -0.73
CA GLY A 313 25.99 4.88 -0.81
C GLY A 313 25.29 3.55 -0.55
N ALA A 314 23.96 3.53 -0.39
CA ALA A 314 23.23 2.30 -0.15
C ALA A 314 23.36 1.31 -1.31
N ARG A 315 23.39 0.02 -0.99
CA ARG A 315 23.01 -1.04 -1.94
C ARG A 315 21.51 -1.29 -1.81
N VAL A 316 20.87 -1.69 -2.90
CA VAL A 316 19.42 -1.88 -2.96
C VAL A 316 19.07 -3.37 -3.04
N ALA A 317 18.11 -3.82 -2.24
CA ALA A 317 17.51 -5.14 -2.37
C ALA A 317 16.01 -5.01 -2.65
N VAL A 318 15.57 -5.51 -3.79
CA VAL A 318 14.16 -5.54 -4.18
C VAL A 318 13.57 -6.92 -3.90
N VAL A 319 12.41 -6.96 -3.23
CA VAL A 319 11.63 -8.17 -3.01
C VAL A 319 10.23 -7.97 -3.59
N ASN A 320 9.91 -8.71 -4.65
CA ASN A 320 8.64 -8.59 -5.36
C ASN A 320 8.19 -9.91 -5.98
N LEU A 321 6.91 -10.00 -6.36
CA LEU A 321 6.34 -11.20 -6.97
C LEU A 321 6.77 -11.42 -8.43
N TYR A 322 7.08 -10.34 -9.15
CA TYR A 322 7.39 -10.37 -10.58
C TYR A 322 8.71 -9.65 -10.87
N GLU A 323 9.46 -10.13 -11.85
CA GLU A 323 10.80 -9.65 -12.18
C GLU A 323 10.82 -8.22 -12.74
N ASP A 324 9.83 -7.87 -13.56
CA ASP A 324 9.68 -6.52 -14.12
C ASP A 324 9.35 -5.46 -13.06
N ASP A 325 8.88 -5.90 -11.90
CA ASP A 325 8.34 -5.04 -10.87
C ASP A 325 9.44 -4.53 -9.93
N GLY A 326 9.98 -3.38 -10.28
CA GLY A 326 11.07 -2.73 -9.54
C GLY A 326 12.46 -3.00 -10.11
N SER A 327 12.55 -3.63 -11.29
CA SER A 327 13.79 -3.81 -12.04
C SER A 327 14.57 -2.51 -12.25
N LYS A 328 13.88 -1.37 -12.44
CA LYS A 328 14.48 -0.03 -12.51
C LYS A 328 15.32 0.35 -11.28
N ASN A 329 15.04 -0.27 -10.13
CA ASN A 329 15.70 0.02 -8.87
C ASN A 329 16.93 -0.88 -8.65
N VAL A 330 17.25 -1.80 -9.56
CA VAL A 330 18.34 -2.78 -9.39
C VAL A 330 19.45 -2.50 -10.40
N ILE A 331 20.67 -2.27 -9.90
CA ILE A 331 21.89 -2.23 -10.72
C ILE A 331 22.50 -3.64 -10.79
N PRO A 332 22.56 -4.30 -11.97
CA PRO A 332 23.15 -5.62 -12.11
C PRO A 332 24.59 -5.70 -11.59
N GLY A 333 24.90 -6.73 -10.80
CA GLY A 333 26.23 -6.94 -10.21
C GLY A 333 26.52 -6.08 -8.97
N ARG A 334 25.62 -5.17 -8.59
CA ARG A 334 25.70 -4.37 -7.36
C ARG A 334 24.54 -4.66 -6.41
N ASP A 335 23.33 -4.67 -6.92
CA ASP A 335 22.08 -4.75 -6.15
C ASP A 335 21.47 -6.16 -6.21
N TRP A 336 20.46 -6.43 -5.37
CA TRP A 336 19.77 -7.71 -5.30
C TRP A 336 18.33 -7.62 -5.77
N SER A 337 17.87 -8.65 -6.48
CA SER A 337 16.47 -8.85 -6.82
C SER A 337 16.05 -10.24 -6.37
N PHE A 338 15.08 -10.32 -5.46
CA PHE A 338 14.50 -11.57 -4.98
C PHE A 338 13.05 -11.67 -5.44
N ILE A 339 12.77 -12.69 -6.25
CA ILE A 339 11.44 -12.91 -6.80
C ILE A 339 10.70 -13.93 -5.95
N GLY A 340 9.61 -13.51 -5.31
CA GLY A 340 8.84 -14.36 -4.42
C GLY A 340 7.88 -13.61 -3.52
N ASP A 341 7.08 -14.38 -2.79
CA ASP A 341 6.23 -13.84 -1.74
C ASP A 341 7.11 -13.25 -0.61
N ALA A 342 6.87 -11.99 -0.26
CA ALA A 342 7.57 -11.33 0.84
C ALA A 342 7.46 -12.13 2.15
N ALA A 343 6.33 -12.81 2.40
CA ALA A 343 6.12 -13.65 3.58
C ALA A 343 7.10 -14.81 3.68
N GLU A 344 7.66 -15.29 2.57
CA GLU A 344 8.64 -16.37 2.56
C GLU A 344 10.07 -15.84 2.36
N VAL A 345 10.24 -14.82 1.50
CA VAL A 345 11.56 -14.26 1.18
C VAL A 345 12.15 -13.45 2.34
N ILE A 346 11.37 -12.57 2.97
CA ILE A 346 11.89 -11.62 3.96
C ILE A 346 12.46 -12.33 5.21
N PRO A 347 11.76 -13.30 5.84
CA PRO A 347 12.34 -14.03 6.97
C PRO A 347 13.64 -14.76 6.59
N LEU A 348 13.70 -15.33 5.37
CA LEU A 348 14.88 -16.05 4.88
C LEU A 348 16.09 -15.14 4.72
N ILE A 349 15.95 -14.01 4.01
CA ILE A 349 17.08 -13.14 3.70
C ILE A 349 17.56 -12.37 4.94
N LEU A 350 16.67 -12.07 5.90
CA LEU A 350 17.00 -11.35 7.13
C LEU A 350 17.52 -12.26 8.27
N LYS A 351 17.38 -13.58 8.12
CA LYS A 351 17.68 -14.60 9.14
C LYS A 351 18.98 -14.42 9.93
N PRO A 352 20.14 -14.03 9.34
CA PRO A 352 21.38 -13.88 10.11
C PRO A 352 21.32 -12.79 11.20
N VAL A 353 20.44 -11.80 11.05
CA VAL A 353 20.28 -10.70 12.02
C VAL A 353 19.10 -10.97 12.96
N ILE A 354 17.98 -11.45 12.44
CA ILE A 354 16.73 -11.58 13.20
C ILE A 354 16.53 -12.96 13.85
N GLY A 355 17.24 -13.99 13.39
CA GLY A 355 16.98 -15.39 13.77
C GLY A 355 15.79 -16.00 13.02
N GLU A 356 15.13 -16.99 13.65
CA GLU A 356 13.89 -17.60 13.14
C GLU A 356 12.68 -16.82 13.68
N VAL A 357 11.72 -16.49 12.81
CA VAL A 357 10.53 -15.67 13.14
C VAL A 357 9.24 -16.26 12.57
#